data_AF-A0A2G6P1J1-F1
#
_entry.id   AF-A0A2G6P1J1-F1
#
_cell.length_a   1.000
_cell.length_b   1.000
_cell.length_c   1.000
_cell.angle_alpha   90.00
_cell.angle_beta   90.00
_cell.angle_gamma   90.00
#
_symmetry.space_group_name_H-M   'P 1'
#
loop_
_entity.id
_entity.type
_entity.pdbx_description
1 polymer ?
#
loop_
_entity_poly.entity_id
_entity_poly.type
_entity_poly.pdbx_seq_one_letter_code
_entity_poly.pdbx_strand_id
1 'polypeptide(L)'
;MAEYLSSITDAILSNRTVAFIGAGCSMSAKDPDTGVQYNGLPGVGSLIEEMSRTKSYISIDMAFNEACYLFKIKEGKQNLIKFLEGYLNQDIDPSPSHRFLASLPFKMYISYNFDMLLEKALASVGKKYRTILDDYDISLLRDDEIAVIKPHGCFSKSDTIVASIDDELPFNEKFPLVDCFLKSQLASRTVLYVGFSLGDADFKSVHLHLQKHLQDIAPKSYAVFLNPSPFQSEYWENSKVNIIDKDAGHFLKDIVNNLSKEAAIELDDIEKAEWFSHPFFIHLQKIKNLPTETQLIDGFLEKLIEEVNLNTIPLKNLIDLAIDGKNKVLNKKPNFEAFSKAATEIISHLESSKTLAHAEDSLKNYKHKREQISINIGRRYSSVIKENDRILLFSQSKRVTQILSAVPVAIQKKCSLYIGECRPKSPGHSFFQDAIETIKHIKPNNKYQTTFYPDIILGHLFEARKIDKVIMGAHTIYVDESGNMKSFVNTSGSLVISKFCALYKIPLYVVAESDKEA
;
A
#
# COMPACT_ATOMS: atom_id res chain seq x y z
N MET A 1 -10.70 8.13 24.79
CA MET A 1 -9.66 8.01 23.74
C MET A 1 -9.65 6.65 23.04
N ALA A 2 -9.51 5.52 23.75
CA ALA A 2 -9.50 4.18 23.13
C ALA A 2 -10.77 3.89 22.30
N GLU A 3 -11.94 4.32 22.79
CA GLU A 3 -13.23 4.14 22.12
C GLU A 3 -13.35 4.93 20.81
N TYR A 4 -12.85 6.17 20.76
CA TYR A 4 -12.82 6.97 19.54
C TYR A 4 -11.86 6.41 18.51
N LEU A 5 -10.66 5.98 18.94
CA LEU A 5 -9.67 5.40 18.05
C LEU A 5 -10.21 4.14 17.37
N SER A 6 -10.79 3.21 18.14
CA SER A 6 -11.41 2.00 17.58
C SER A 6 -12.56 2.32 16.62
N SER A 7 -13.49 3.22 17.01
CA SER A 7 -14.61 3.59 16.13
C SER A 7 -14.17 4.25 14.81
N ILE A 8 -13.08 5.03 14.83
CA ILE A 8 -12.52 5.66 13.63
C ILE A 8 -11.80 4.62 12.78
N THR A 9 -11.01 3.75 13.40
CA THR A 9 -10.34 2.63 12.74
C THR A 9 -11.34 1.72 12.02
N ASP A 10 -12.44 1.32 12.67
CA ASP A 10 -13.51 0.51 12.08
C ASP A 10 -14.16 1.20 10.86
N ALA A 11 -14.40 2.50 10.96
CA ALA A 11 -14.96 3.28 9.87
C ALA A 11 -13.99 3.34 8.67
N ILE A 12 -12.69 3.48 8.95
CA ILE A 12 -11.63 3.48 7.93
C ILE A 12 -11.54 2.09 7.26
N LEU A 13 -11.53 1.00 8.03
CA LEU A 13 -11.53 -0.37 7.49
C LEU A 13 -12.76 -0.67 6.65
N SER A 14 -13.92 -0.12 7.03
CA SER A 14 -15.17 -0.25 6.29
C SER A 14 -15.25 0.63 5.03
N ASN A 15 -14.19 1.39 4.69
CA ASN A 15 -14.18 2.36 3.59
C ASN A 15 -15.30 3.41 3.69
N ARG A 16 -15.65 3.80 4.92
CA ARG A 16 -16.72 4.76 5.24
C ARG A 16 -16.18 6.07 5.83
N THR A 17 -14.95 6.44 5.51
CA THR A 17 -14.32 7.64 6.09
C THR A 17 -13.86 8.62 5.02
N VAL A 18 -14.11 9.91 5.27
CA VAL A 18 -13.66 11.05 4.47
C VAL A 18 -12.77 11.93 5.35
N ALA A 19 -11.66 12.43 4.80
CA ALA A 19 -10.71 13.26 5.52
C ALA A 19 -10.75 14.72 5.03
N PHE A 20 -10.93 15.65 5.96
CA PHE A 20 -10.69 17.08 5.76
C PHE A 20 -9.31 17.44 6.28
N ILE A 21 -8.51 18.07 5.43
CA ILE A 21 -7.11 18.38 5.68
C ILE A 21 -6.94 19.89 5.60
N GLY A 22 -6.34 20.46 6.64
CA GLY A 22 -5.97 21.89 6.64
C GLY A 22 -4.48 22.12 6.74
N ALA A 23 -4.12 23.40 6.83
CA ALA A 23 -2.74 23.86 6.75
C ALA A 23 -1.85 23.29 7.86
N GLY A 24 -2.44 22.88 9.00
CA GLY A 24 -1.70 22.24 10.10
C GLY A 24 -0.99 20.94 9.68
N CYS A 25 -1.47 20.25 8.64
CA CYS A 25 -0.78 19.07 8.09
C CYS A 25 0.46 19.43 7.24
N SER A 26 0.48 20.64 6.67
CA SER A 26 1.56 21.16 5.81
C SER A 26 2.63 21.93 6.57
N MET A 27 2.36 22.33 7.82
CA MET A 27 3.31 23.05 8.65
C MET A 27 4.47 22.18 9.12
N SER A 28 5.57 22.84 9.49
CA SER A 28 6.72 22.16 10.09
C SER A 28 6.29 21.37 11.32
N ALA A 29 6.72 20.13 11.39
CA ALA A 29 6.36 19.22 12.46
C ALA A 29 7.64 18.69 13.12
N LYS A 30 7.58 18.47 14.42
CA LYS A 30 8.62 17.72 15.13
C LYS A 30 8.00 16.40 15.53
N ASP A 31 8.59 15.30 15.10
CA ASP A 31 8.23 14.00 15.67
C ASP A 31 8.70 14.00 17.13
N PRO A 32 7.80 13.91 18.12
CA PRO A 32 8.18 14.06 19.51
C PRO A 32 8.63 12.72 20.14
N ASP A 33 8.54 11.59 19.43
CA ASP A 33 9.11 10.31 19.89
C ASP A 33 10.60 10.24 19.54
N THR A 34 10.96 10.72 18.35
CA THR A 34 12.32 10.65 17.78
C THR A 34 13.06 11.99 17.82
N GLY A 35 12.34 13.08 18.05
CA GLY A 35 12.86 14.45 18.02
C GLY A 35 13.13 15.02 16.63
N VAL A 36 12.94 14.23 15.56
CA VAL A 36 13.23 14.62 14.17
C VAL A 36 12.35 15.79 13.74
N GLN A 37 12.97 16.84 13.19
CA GLN A 37 12.25 17.97 12.61
C GLN A 37 12.00 17.73 11.13
N TYR A 38 10.77 18.00 10.72
CA TYR A 38 10.31 17.99 9.34
C TYR A 38 10.03 19.42 8.93
N ASN A 39 10.73 19.87 7.88
CA ASN A 39 10.47 21.16 7.28
C ASN A 39 9.09 21.13 6.60
N GLY A 40 8.26 22.11 6.92
CA GLY A 40 6.96 22.30 6.31
C GLY A 40 6.80 23.71 5.76
N LEU A 41 5.59 24.01 5.31
CA LEU A 41 5.20 25.32 4.80
C LEU A 41 4.91 26.29 5.96
N PRO A 42 5.10 27.60 5.72
CA PRO A 42 4.73 28.61 6.71
C PRO A 42 3.22 28.57 6.98
N GLY A 43 2.86 28.73 8.26
CA GLY A 43 1.47 28.93 8.65
C GLY A 43 0.97 30.32 8.27
N VAL A 44 -0.35 30.50 8.40
CA VAL A 44 -1.03 31.76 8.08
C VAL A 44 -0.43 32.96 8.83
N GLY A 45 -0.08 32.80 10.11
CA GLY A 45 0.54 33.87 10.90
C GLY A 45 1.88 34.34 10.33
N SER A 46 2.74 33.41 9.88
CA SER A 46 4.02 33.75 9.26
C SER A 46 3.85 34.44 7.90
N LEU A 47 2.82 34.09 7.14
CA LEU A 47 2.50 34.78 5.88
C LEU A 47 2.06 36.23 6.14
N ILE A 48 1.22 36.46 7.15
CA ILE A 48 0.77 37.81 7.54
C ILE A 48 1.95 38.64 8.03
N GLU A 49 2.83 38.06 8.86
CA GLU A 49 4.05 38.73 9.32
C GLU A 49 4.89 39.20 8.12
N GLU A 50 5.15 38.32 7.16
CA GLU A 50 5.94 38.64 5.98
C GLU A 50 5.27 39.68 5.05
N MET A 51 3.95 39.57 4.89
CA MET A 51 3.15 40.61 4.21
C MET A 51 3.30 41.97 4.92
N SER A 52 3.20 42.01 6.26
CA SER A 52 3.31 43.26 7.02
C SER A 52 4.71 43.89 6.95
N ARG A 53 5.77 43.07 6.84
CA ARG A 53 7.16 43.55 6.69
C ARG A 53 7.40 44.21 5.34
N THR A 54 6.75 43.71 4.30
CA THR A 54 6.96 44.15 2.92
C THR A 54 5.92 45.17 2.46
N LYS A 55 4.74 45.22 3.08
CA LYS A 55 3.59 46.04 2.71
C LYS A 55 3.09 46.87 3.90
N SER A 56 3.33 48.18 3.85
CA SER A 56 2.96 49.12 4.94
C SER A 56 1.45 49.26 5.21
N TYR A 57 0.60 48.77 4.30
CA TYR A 57 -0.86 48.78 4.43
C TYR A 57 -1.42 47.48 5.04
N ILE A 58 -0.57 46.50 5.38
CA ILE A 58 -0.95 45.26 6.04
C ILE A 58 -0.42 45.29 7.47
N SER A 59 -1.29 45.02 8.43
CA SER A 59 -0.93 44.91 9.85
C SER A 59 -0.89 43.45 10.28
N ILE A 60 -0.06 43.14 11.28
CA ILE A 60 0.17 41.76 11.74
C ILE A 60 -1.06 41.12 12.42
N ASP A 61 -1.99 41.95 12.90
CA ASP A 61 -3.24 41.56 13.56
C ASP A 61 -4.42 41.37 12.59
N MET A 62 -4.24 41.65 11.29
CA MET A 62 -5.29 41.45 10.28
C MET A 62 -5.58 39.95 10.07
N ALA A 63 -6.83 39.63 9.73
CA ALA A 63 -7.15 38.30 9.24
C ALA A 63 -6.51 38.06 7.86
N PHE A 64 -6.16 36.81 7.55
CA PHE A 64 -5.46 36.46 6.32
C PHE A 64 -6.22 36.85 5.05
N ASN A 65 -7.52 36.60 5.02
CA ASN A 65 -8.37 36.92 3.87
C ASN A 65 -8.55 38.44 3.68
N GLU A 66 -8.54 39.22 4.76
CA GLU A 66 -8.52 40.69 4.72
C GLU A 66 -7.17 41.22 4.21
N ALA A 67 -6.06 40.67 4.70
CA ALA A 67 -4.72 41.01 4.22
C ALA A 67 -4.55 40.69 2.73
N CYS A 68 -5.03 39.52 2.29
CA CYS A 68 -5.06 39.13 0.88
C CYS A 68 -5.93 40.08 0.04
N TYR A 69 -7.09 40.49 0.55
CA TYR A 69 -7.93 41.49 -0.13
C TYR A 69 -7.20 42.82 -0.32
N LEU A 70 -6.57 43.34 0.74
CA LEU A 70 -5.80 44.58 0.65
C LEU A 70 -4.62 44.48 -0.31
N PHE A 71 -3.89 43.37 -0.30
CA PHE A 71 -2.83 43.11 -1.26
C PHE A 71 -3.39 43.11 -2.69
N LYS A 72 -4.49 42.38 -2.93
CA LYS A 72 -5.13 42.23 -4.24
C LYS A 72 -5.58 43.58 -4.81
N ILE A 73 -6.19 44.46 -4.02
CA ILE A 73 -6.64 45.79 -4.51
C ILE A 73 -5.48 46.77 -4.75
N LYS A 74 -4.35 46.62 -4.05
CA LYS A 74 -3.20 47.54 -4.17
C LYS A 74 -2.20 47.11 -5.23
N GLU A 75 -1.98 45.81 -5.38
CA GLU A 75 -0.90 45.24 -6.20
C GLU A 75 -1.44 44.34 -7.33
N GLY A 76 -2.72 43.97 -7.29
CA GLY A 76 -3.36 43.08 -8.26
C GLY A 76 -3.31 41.59 -7.87
N LYS A 77 -4.32 40.84 -8.33
CA LYS A 77 -4.50 39.40 -8.05
C LYS A 77 -3.27 38.56 -8.42
N GLN A 78 -2.66 38.81 -9.58
CA GLN A 78 -1.51 38.05 -10.06
C GLN A 78 -0.27 38.22 -9.17
N ASN A 79 -0.07 39.42 -8.60
CA ASN A 79 1.03 39.66 -7.67
C ASN A 79 0.79 39.01 -6.30
N LEU A 80 -0.46 38.99 -5.82
CA LEU A 80 -0.84 38.22 -4.64
C LEU A 80 -0.57 36.72 -4.83
N ILE A 81 -1.01 36.15 -5.96
CA ILE A 81 -0.79 34.72 -6.26
C ILE A 81 0.71 34.41 -6.29
N LYS A 82 1.51 35.21 -7.00
CA LYS A 82 2.97 35.03 -7.05
C LYS A 82 3.61 35.12 -5.67
N PHE A 83 3.14 36.04 -4.83
CA PHE A 83 3.59 36.15 -3.44
C PHE A 83 3.29 34.84 -2.70
N LEU A 84 2.04 34.37 -2.72
CA LEU A 84 1.64 33.12 -2.04
C LEU A 84 2.40 31.89 -2.57
N GLU A 85 2.54 31.74 -3.89
CA GLU A 85 3.34 30.69 -4.52
C GLU A 85 4.79 30.71 -4.04
N GLY A 86 5.38 31.90 -3.94
CA GLY A 86 6.75 32.11 -3.46
C GLY A 86 7.03 31.59 -2.06
N TYR A 87 6.00 31.42 -1.22
CA TYR A 87 6.14 30.88 0.15
C TYR A 87 5.54 29.48 0.31
N LEU A 88 4.48 29.16 -0.43
CA LEU A 88 3.68 27.96 -0.22
C LEU A 88 3.86 26.89 -1.31
N ASN A 89 4.39 27.23 -2.48
CA ASN A 89 4.69 26.27 -3.55
C ASN A 89 6.17 25.86 -3.54
N GLN A 90 6.66 25.43 -2.38
CA GLN A 90 8.04 24.99 -2.21
C GLN A 90 8.20 23.53 -2.65
N ASP A 91 9.36 23.19 -3.20
CA ASP A 91 9.71 21.79 -3.47
C ASP A 91 10.21 21.11 -2.19
N ILE A 92 9.26 20.85 -1.29
CA ILE A 92 9.50 20.08 -0.07
C ILE A 92 8.83 18.71 -0.18
N ASP A 93 9.39 17.77 0.58
CA ASP A 93 8.81 16.45 0.74
C ASP A 93 7.52 16.49 1.55
N PRO A 94 6.56 15.59 1.28
CA PRO A 94 5.37 15.46 2.11
C PRO A 94 5.73 15.15 3.56
N SER A 95 5.12 15.91 4.48
CA SER A 95 5.24 15.73 5.93
C SER A 95 4.79 14.32 6.38
N PRO A 96 5.17 13.85 7.58
CA PRO A 96 4.68 12.60 8.12
C PRO A 96 3.15 12.48 8.10
N SER A 97 2.44 13.56 8.41
CA SER A 97 0.97 13.61 8.35
C SER A 97 0.45 13.27 6.95
N HIS A 98 1.04 13.83 5.88
CA HIS A 98 0.68 13.48 4.51
C HIS A 98 0.95 12.02 4.19
N ARG A 99 2.08 11.47 4.65
CA ARG A 99 2.44 10.07 4.43
C ARG A 99 1.47 9.11 5.14
N PHE A 100 1.06 9.43 6.36
CA PHE A 100 0.03 8.67 7.08
C PHE A 100 -1.34 8.82 6.42
N LEU A 101 -1.76 10.04 6.06
CA LEU A 101 -3.00 10.27 5.32
C LEU A 101 -3.03 9.45 4.02
N ALA A 102 -1.92 9.42 3.28
CA ALA A 102 -1.79 8.66 2.03
C ALA A 102 -1.74 7.15 2.24
N SER A 103 -1.25 6.64 3.38
CA SER A 103 -1.28 5.19 3.67
C SER A 103 -2.70 4.70 4.02
N LEU A 104 -3.50 5.54 4.67
CA LEU A 104 -4.85 5.22 5.12
C LEU A 104 -5.87 5.13 3.97
N PRO A 105 -6.82 4.17 3.99
CA PRO A 105 -7.80 3.97 2.92
C PRO A 105 -9.01 4.91 3.03
N PHE A 106 -8.78 6.23 3.04
CA PHE A 106 -9.88 7.19 2.95
C PHE A 106 -10.55 7.14 1.58
N LYS A 107 -11.88 7.26 1.58
CA LYS A 107 -12.66 7.26 0.34
C LYS A 107 -12.46 8.53 -0.49
N MET A 108 -12.21 9.64 0.19
CA MET A 108 -12.07 10.97 -0.39
C MET A 108 -11.29 11.88 0.57
N TYR A 109 -10.57 12.83 0.00
CA TYR A 109 -9.91 13.91 0.73
C TYR A 109 -10.49 15.26 0.31
N ILE A 110 -10.67 16.16 1.27
CA ILE A 110 -10.95 17.57 1.04
C ILE A 110 -9.78 18.34 1.63
N SER A 111 -9.10 19.15 0.83
CA SER A 111 -7.98 19.97 1.28
C SER A 111 -8.22 21.42 0.93
N TYR A 112 -8.18 22.30 1.92
CA TYR A 112 -8.26 23.75 1.71
C TYR A 112 -6.88 24.37 1.46
N ASN A 113 -5.84 23.54 1.39
CA ASN A 113 -4.46 23.98 1.18
C ASN A 113 -4.20 24.16 -0.32
N PHE A 114 -3.47 25.21 -0.68
CA PHE A 114 -3.08 25.46 -2.07
C PHE A 114 -1.97 24.51 -2.57
N ASP A 115 -1.15 23.97 -1.67
CA ASP A 115 -0.01 23.09 -1.95
C ASP A 115 -0.40 21.69 -2.44
N MET A 116 0.52 20.95 -3.07
CA MET A 116 0.27 19.60 -3.59
C MET A 116 0.89 18.46 -2.73
N LEU A 117 1.13 18.68 -1.43
CA LEU A 117 1.86 17.72 -0.60
C LEU A 117 1.08 16.42 -0.39
N LEU A 118 -0.25 16.49 -0.24
CA LEU A 118 -1.11 15.31 -0.15
C LEU A 118 -1.07 14.49 -1.45
N GLU A 119 -1.19 15.18 -2.58
CA GLU A 119 -1.16 14.60 -3.92
C GLU A 119 0.18 13.91 -4.22
N LYS A 120 1.29 14.56 -3.85
CA LYS A 120 2.65 13.98 -3.88
C LYS A 120 2.72 12.72 -3.00
N ALA A 121 2.14 12.76 -1.79
CA ALA A 121 2.13 11.60 -0.90
C ALA A 121 1.31 10.43 -1.47
N LEU A 122 0.12 10.69 -2.00
CA LEU A 122 -0.74 9.68 -2.66
C LEU A 122 -0.04 9.04 -3.86
N ALA A 123 0.62 9.85 -4.70
CA ALA A 123 1.42 9.36 -5.82
C ALA A 123 2.56 8.45 -5.37
N SER A 124 3.28 8.81 -4.30
CA SER A 124 4.45 8.04 -3.83
C SER A 124 4.09 6.63 -3.32
N VAL A 125 2.85 6.42 -2.87
CA VAL A 125 2.32 5.10 -2.48
C VAL A 125 1.56 4.38 -3.61
N GLY A 126 1.57 4.94 -4.82
CA GLY A 126 0.92 4.36 -6.00
C GLY A 126 -0.61 4.44 -6.02
N LYS A 127 -1.21 5.30 -5.19
CA LYS A 127 -2.66 5.54 -5.22
C LYS A 127 -3.01 6.46 -6.38
N LYS A 128 -3.98 6.04 -7.19
CA LYS A 128 -4.57 6.90 -8.22
C LYS A 128 -5.49 7.91 -7.55
N TYR A 129 -5.35 9.18 -7.92
CA TYR A 129 -6.20 10.24 -7.40
C TYR A 129 -6.55 11.22 -8.52
N ARG A 130 -7.60 11.99 -8.30
CA ARG A 130 -7.98 13.13 -9.13
C ARG A 130 -8.19 14.35 -8.25
N THR A 131 -7.45 15.40 -8.55
CA THR A 131 -7.68 16.72 -7.96
C THR A 131 -8.91 17.35 -8.62
N ILE A 132 -9.86 17.77 -7.79
CA ILE A 132 -11.13 18.38 -8.20
C ILE A 132 -11.11 19.83 -7.74
N LEU A 133 -11.04 20.76 -8.69
CA LEU A 133 -11.03 22.21 -8.42
C LEU A 133 -12.35 22.87 -8.82
N ASP A 134 -13.10 22.26 -9.74
CA ASP A 134 -14.38 22.76 -10.24
C ASP A 134 -15.35 21.62 -10.61
N ASP A 135 -16.54 21.99 -11.06
CA ASP A 135 -17.59 21.07 -11.51
C ASP A 135 -17.18 20.23 -12.74
N TYR A 136 -16.28 20.75 -13.59
CA TYR A 136 -15.80 20.01 -14.76
C TYR A 136 -14.90 18.85 -14.34
N ASP A 137 -14.01 19.06 -13.36
CA ASP A 137 -13.11 18.04 -12.86
C ASP A 137 -13.87 16.81 -12.27
N ILE A 138 -15.08 17.01 -11.72
CA ILE A 138 -15.96 15.90 -11.26
C ILE A 138 -16.36 14.97 -12.39
N SER A 139 -16.70 15.52 -13.56
CA SER A 139 -17.13 14.72 -14.71
C SER A 139 -16.05 13.76 -15.21
N LEU A 140 -14.79 14.00 -14.82
CA LEU A 140 -13.63 13.21 -15.21
C LEU A 140 -13.23 12.17 -14.15
N LEU A 141 -13.84 12.19 -12.96
CA LEU A 141 -13.53 11.28 -11.86
C LEU A 141 -13.88 9.83 -12.24
N ARG A 142 -12.91 8.92 -12.06
CA ARG A 142 -13.09 7.48 -12.31
C ARG A 142 -13.26 6.70 -11.00
N ASP A 143 -13.91 5.54 -11.09
CA ASP A 143 -14.17 4.68 -9.92
C ASP A 143 -12.90 4.19 -9.20
N ASP A 144 -11.77 4.07 -9.93
CA ASP A 144 -10.48 3.64 -9.40
C ASP A 144 -9.58 4.81 -8.93
N GLU A 145 -10.08 6.04 -8.98
CA GLU A 145 -9.40 7.25 -8.52
C GLU A 145 -9.97 7.74 -7.18
N ILE A 146 -9.10 8.19 -6.28
CA ILE A 146 -9.50 8.88 -5.06
C ILE A 146 -9.74 10.36 -5.38
N ALA A 147 -10.92 10.86 -5.03
CA ALA A 147 -11.24 12.28 -5.16
C ALA A 147 -10.45 13.11 -4.13
N VAL A 148 -9.76 14.15 -4.59
CA VAL A 148 -9.08 15.17 -3.79
C VAL A 148 -9.69 16.52 -4.13
N ILE A 149 -10.70 16.95 -3.36
CA ILE A 149 -11.42 18.20 -3.60
C ILE A 149 -10.64 19.35 -2.97
N LYS A 150 -10.41 20.44 -3.73
CA LYS A 150 -9.71 21.64 -3.22
C LYS A 150 -10.52 22.90 -3.45
N PRO A 151 -11.44 23.24 -2.52
CA PRO A 151 -12.37 24.36 -2.69
C PRO A 151 -11.69 25.70 -2.92
N HIS A 152 -10.54 25.92 -2.27
CA HIS A 152 -9.79 27.16 -2.37
C HIS A 152 -8.80 27.19 -3.55
N GLY A 153 -8.82 26.16 -4.41
CA GLY A 153 -7.93 26.05 -5.56
C GLY A 153 -6.59 25.38 -5.24
N CYS A 154 -5.70 25.39 -6.23
CA CYS A 154 -4.42 24.72 -6.17
C CYS A 154 -3.37 25.45 -7.01
N PHE A 155 -2.11 25.45 -6.58
CA PHE A 155 -1.01 26.07 -7.35
C PHE A 155 -0.72 25.36 -8.68
N SER A 156 -1.23 24.16 -8.92
CA SER A 156 -1.18 23.55 -10.27
C SER A 156 -2.06 24.28 -11.30
N LYS A 157 -3.06 25.05 -10.84
CA LYS A 157 -3.90 25.94 -11.64
C LYS A 157 -4.08 27.26 -10.89
N SER A 158 -3.07 28.12 -10.86
CA SER A 158 -3.01 29.30 -9.98
C SER A 158 -4.18 30.29 -10.14
N ASP A 159 -4.84 30.33 -11.29
CA ASP A 159 -6.04 31.16 -11.50
C ASP A 159 -7.25 30.73 -10.63
N THR A 160 -7.23 29.49 -10.10
CA THR A 160 -8.28 28.93 -9.23
C THR A 160 -8.17 29.36 -7.77
N ILE A 161 -7.07 30.01 -7.37
CA ILE A 161 -6.79 30.38 -5.98
C ILE A 161 -7.85 31.33 -5.42
N VAL A 162 -8.42 30.94 -4.28
CA VAL A 162 -9.35 31.71 -3.44
C VAL A 162 -8.64 32.02 -2.13
N ALA A 163 -8.22 33.27 -1.95
CA ALA A 163 -7.46 33.68 -0.77
C ALA A 163 -8.00 34.95 -0.10
N SER A 164 -8.73 35.79 -0.84
CA SER A 164 -9.28 37.04 -0.33
C SER A 164 -10.78 36.95 -0.07
N ILE A 165 -11.29 37.78 0.84
CA ILE A 165 -12.70 37.74 1.27
C ILE A 165 -13.69 38.00 0.12
N ASP A 166 -13.29 38.70 -0.94
CA ASP A 166 -14.10 38.94 -2.13
C ASP A 166 -13.96 37.82 -3.20
N ASP A 167 -13.07 36.84 -2.99
CA ASP A 167 -13.02 35.61 -3.79
C ASP A 167 -14.03 34.55 -3.30
N GLU A 168 -14.48 34.67 -2.04
CA GLU A 168 -15.39 33.75 -1.34
C GLU A 168 -16.84 33.94 -1.83
N LEU A 169 -17.17 33.46 -3.03
CA LEU A 169 -18.55 33.14 -3.36
C LEU A 169 -18.96 31.87 -2.61
N PRO A 170 -20.21 31.76 -2.10
CA PRO A 170 -20.67 30.55 -1.44
C PRO A 170 -20.36 29.31 -2.30
N PHE A 171 -19.71 28.30 -1.73
CA PHE A 171 -19.26 27.11 -2.44
C PHE A 171 -20.34 26.46 -3.31
N ASN A 172 -21.59 26.43 -2.83
CA ASN A 172 -22.75 25.89 -3.52
C ASN A 172 -23.20 26.72 -4.74
N GLU A 173 -22.88 28.01 -4.78
CA GLU A 173 -23.15 28.89 -5.92
C GLU A 173 -22.03 28.80 -6.97
N LYS A 174 -20.78 28.64 -6.52
CA LYS A 174 -19.61 28.58 -7.40
C LYS A 174 -19.43 27.21 -8.06
N PHE A 175 -19.64 26.13 -7.30
CA PHE A 175 -19.42 24.74 -7.72
C PHE A 175 -20.59 23.83 -7.27
N PRO A 176 -21.80 24.00 -7.84
CA PRO A 176 -22.99 23.27 -7.41
C PRO A 176 -22.88 21.75 -7.56
N LEU A 177 -22.16 21.23 -8.56
CA LEU A 177 -21.97 19.78 -8.68
C LEU A 177 -20.99 19.25 -7.63
N VAL A 178 -19.94 20.01 -7.31
CA VAL A 178 -19.02 19.64 -6.22
C VAL A 178 -19.72 19.68 -4.87
N ASP A 179 -20.54 20.69 -4.61
CA ASP A 179 -21.36 20.77 -3.40
C ASP A 179 -22.32 19.57 -3.26
N CYS A 180 -23.05 19.24 -4.32
CA CYS A 180 -23.96 18.10 -4.32
C CYS A 180 -23.22 16.77 -4.09
N PHE A 181 -22.08 16.58 -4.76
CA PHE A 181 -21.24 15.41 -4.59
C PHE A 181 -20.71 15.31 -3.15
N LEU A 182 -20.18 16.39 -2.60
CA LEU A 182 -19.66 16.45 -1.23
C LEU A 182 -20.74 16.10 -0.21
N LYS A 183 -21.92 16.73 -0.29
CA LYS A 183 -23.06 16.42 0.59
C LYS A 183 -23.47 14.95 0.50
N SER A 184 -23.53 14.38 -0.70
CA SER A 184 -23.82 12.96 -0.90
C SER A 184 -22.77 12.05 -0.25
N GLN A 185 -21.48 12.38 -0.37
CA GLN A 185 -20.41 11.58 0.24
C GLN A 185 -20.46 11.63 1.76
N LEU A 186 -20.66 12.82 2.33
CA LEU A 186 -20.65 13.06 3.78
C LEU A 186 -21.90 12.53 4.49
N ALA A 187 -23.05 12.48 3.81
CA ALA A 187 -24.30 12.02 4.41
C ALA A 187 -24.26 10.57 4.94
N SER A 188 -23.34 9.73 4.44
CA SER A 188 -23.24 8.32 4.82
C SER A 188 -21.87 7.91 5.37
N ARG A 189 -20.98 8.87 5.66
CA ARG A 189 -19.58 8.58 6.01
C ARG A 189 -19.13 9.34 7.25
N THR A 190 -18.30 8.68 8.04
CA THR A 190 -17.58 9.30 9.14
C THR A 190 -16.63 10.36 8.58
N VAL A 191 -16.60 11.53 9.20
CA VAL A 191 -15.73 12.62 8.77
C VAL A 191 -14.61 12.82 9.79
N LEU A 192 -13.38 12.89 9.30
CA LEU A 192 -12.20 13.17 10.11
C LEU A 192 -11.55 14.48 9.69
N TYR A 193 -11.53 15.48 10.57
CA TYR A 193 -10.86 16.76 10.36
C TYR A 193 -9.47 16.74 11.00
N VAL A 194 -8.42 16.93 10.19
CA VAL A 194 -7.02 16.81 10.61
C VAL A 194 -6.22 18.06 10.22
N GLY A 195 -5.65 18.74 11.22
CA GLY A 195 -4.94 20.01 11.00
C GLY A 195 -5.81 21.09 10.35
N PHE A 196 -7.13 20.95 10.47
CA PHE A 196 -8.14 21.76 9.80
C PHE A 196 -8.81 22.72 10.78
N SER A 197 -8.92 23.99 10.38
CA SER A 197 -9.68 24.98 11.15
C SER A 197 -11.16 24.85 10.81
N LEU A 198 -11.96 24.37 11.77
CA LEU A 198 -13.43 24.33 11.62
C LEU A 198 -14.07 25.73 11.49
N GLY A 199 -13.29 26.80 11.59
CA GLY A 199 -13.73 28.18 11.41
C GLY A 199 -14.13 28.53 9.98
N ASP A 200 -13.70 27.74 8.99
CA ASP A 200 -13.93 27.95 7.56
C ASP A 200 -15.44 28.01 7.20
N ALA A 201 -15.80 29.02 6.39
CA ALA A 201 -17.20 29.34 6.09
C ALA A 201 -17.87 28.30 5.18
N ASP A 202 -17.15 27.78 4.18
CA ASP A 202 -17.66 26.78 3.24
C ASP A 202 -17.87 25.44 3.94
N PHE A 203 -16.93 25.06 4.79
CA PHE A 203 -17.10 23.90 5.68
C PHE A 203 -18.35 24.05 6.56
N LYS A 204 -18.52 25.18 7.25
CA LYS A 204 -19.68 25.42 8.12
C LYS A 204 -20.99 25.29 7.36
N SER A 205 -21.05 25.82 6.13
CA SER A 205 -22.25 25.72 5.29
C SER A 205 -22.65 24.26 5.02
N VAL A 206 -21.69 23.43 4.58
CA VAL A 206 -21.94 22.01 4.29
C VAL A 206 -22.29 21.24 5.56
N HIS A 207 -21.57 21.47 6.66
CA HIS A 207 -21.83 20.83 7.94
C HIS A 207 -23.22 21.16 8.49
N LEU A 208 -23.59 22.44 8.52
CA LEU A 208 -24.90 22.89 8.98
C LEU A 208 -26.03 22.35 8.11
N HIS A 209 -25.82 22.26 6.79
CA HIS A 209 -26.78 21.62 5.89
C HIS A 209 -27.03 20.16 6.28
N LEU A 210 -25.97 19.37 6.47
CA LEU A 210 -26.09 17.97 6.88
C LEU A 210 -26.74 17.82 8.26
N GLN A 211 -26.35 18.63 9.24
CA GLN A 211 -26.94 18.61 10.58
C GLN A 211 -28.43 18.93 10.57
N LYS A 212 -28.84 19.94 9.78
CA LYS A 212 -30.25 20.35 9.66
C LYS A 212 -31.13 19.22 9.10
N HIS A 213 -30.62 18.46 8.13
CA HIS A 213 -31.39 17.44 7.42
C HIS A 213 -31.28 16.03 7.99
N LEU A 214 -30.14 15.66 8.57
CA LEU A 214 -29.89 14.33 9.14
C LEU A 214 -30.08 14.28 10.65
N GLN A 215 -29.97 15.39 11.37
CA GLN A 215 -30.19 15.46 12.81
C GLN A 215 -29.46 14.32 13.56
N ASP A 216 -30.20 13.42 14.24
CA ASP A 216 -29.65 12.33 15.06
C ASP A 216 -29.11 11.14 14.26
N ILE A 217 -29.48 11.01 12.99
CA ILE A 217 -28.96 9.95 12.11
C ILE A 217 -27.69 10.36 11.37
N ALA A 218 -27.21 11.59 11.57
CA ALA A 218 -25.97 12.08 10.96
C ALA A 218 -24.77 11.18 11.36
N PRO A 219 -23.88 10.82 10.42
CA PRO A 219 -22.66 10.09 10.74
C PRO A 219 -21.79 10.84 11.75
N LYS A 220 -21.04 10.08 12.56
CA LYS A 220 -20.12 10.65 13.54
C LYS A 220 -19.02 11.45 12.83
N SER A 221 -18.70 12.60 13.42
CA SER A 221 -17.60 13.46 12.97
C SER A 221 -16.57 13.61 14.08
N TYR A 222 -15.29 13.69 13.71
CA TYR A 222 -14.17 13.79 14.63
C TYR A 222 -13.21 14.87 14.16
N ALA A 223 -12.85 15.79 15.04
CA ALA A 223 -11.85 16.82 14.74
C ALA A 223 -10.67 16.71 15.70
N VAL A 224 -9.46 16.73 15.13
CA VAL A 224 -8.21 16.61 15.87
C VAL A 224 -7.59 17.98 16.01
N PHE A 225 -7.51 18.46 17.24
CA PHE A 225 -6.94 19.75 17.60
C PHE A 225 -5.89 19.59 18.68
N LEU A 226 -4.89 20.47 18.67
CA LEU A 226 -3.96 20.58 19.77
C LEU A 226 -4.42 21.73 20.68
N ASN A 227 -4.71 21.43 21.95
CA ASN A 227 -5.14 22.39 22.98
C ASN A 227 -6.36 23.25 22.56
N PRO A 228 -7.53 22.64 22.26
CA PRO A 228 -8.74 23.39 21.92
C PRO A 228 -9.22 24.25 23.09
N SER A 229 -9.77 25.44 22.81
CA SER A 229 -10.37 26.26 23.86
C SER A 229 -11.67 25.62 24.37
N PRO A 230 -12.07 25.87 25.64
CA PRO A 230 -13.33 25.33 26.17
C PRO A 230 -14.54 25.68 25.30
N PHE A 231 -14.58 26.91 24.80
CA PHE A 231 -15.64 27.36 23.88
C PHE A 231 -15.64 26.57 22.57
N GLN A 232 -14.47 26.32 21.96
CA GLN A 232 -14.38 25.55 20.72
C GLN A 232 -14.85 24.11 20.92
N SER A 233 -14.43 23.47 22.02
CA SER A 233 -14.87 22.11 22.34
C SER A 233 -16.38 22.05 22.51
N GLU A 234 -16.96 22.91 23.34
CA GLU A 234 -18.40 22.90 23.62
C GLU A 234 -19.24 23.24 22.37
N TYR A 235 -18.82 24.23 21.57
CA TYR A 235 -19.53 24.62 20.36
C TYR A 235 -19.59 23.48 19.33
N TRP A 236 -18.46 22.81 19.09
CA TRP A 236 -18.38 21.75 18.07
C TRP A 236 -18.96 20.42 18.53
N GLU A 237 -18.83 20.08 19.81
CA GLU A 237 -19.50 18.91 20.39
C GLU A 237 -21.02 19.05 20.34
N ASN A 238 -21.57 20.23 20.65
CA ASN A 238 -22.99 20.54 20.44
C ASN A 238 -23.41 20.48 18.97
N SER A 239 -22.46 20.72 18.05
CA SER A 239 -22.64 20.56 16.60
C SER A 239 -22.35 19.14 16.11
N LYS A 240 -22.26 18.16 17.02
CA LYS A 240 -22.00 16.72 16.78
C LYS A 240 -20.65 16.40 16.14
N VAL A 241 -19.65 17.24 16.38
CA VAL A 241 -18.26 17.00 16.04
C VAL A 241 -17.49 16.69 17.33
N ASN A 242 -17.04 15.44 17.47
CA ASN A 242 -16.28 15.03 18.65
C ASN A 242 -14.87 15.62 18.57
N ILE A 243 -14.46 16.35 19.59
CA ILE A 243 -13.13 16.96 19.64
C ILE A 243 -12.13 16.00 20.27
N ILE A 244 -10.99 15.81 19.61
CA ILE A 244 -9.88 15.01 20.08
C ILE A 244 -8.70 15.95 20.30
N ASP A 245 -8.36 16.17 21.57
CA ASP A 245 -7.20 16.98 21.96
C ASP A 245 -5.91 16.17 21.79
N LYS A 246 -5.29 16.28 20.61
CA LYS A 246 -4.04 15.62 20.24
C LYS A 246 -3.37 16.30 19.05
N ASP A 247 -2.05 16.16 18.95
CA ASP A 247 -1.33 16.49 17.73
C ASP A 247 -1.82 15.65 16.54
N ALA A 248 -1.99 16.30 15.38
CA ALA A 248 -2.53 15.68 14.18
C ALA A 248 -1.65 14.54 13.65
N GLY A 249 -0.33 14.74 13.59
CA GLY A 249 0.61 13.74 13.09
C GLY A 249 0.66 12.52 14.01
N HIS A 250 0.62 12.76 15.32
CA HIS A 250 0.50 11.71 16.34
C HIS A 250 -0.78 10.91 16.27
N PHE A 251 -1.91 11.59 16.13
CA PHE A 251 -3.18 10.92 16.03
C PHE A 251 -3.25 10.04 14.77
N LEU A 252 -2.75 10.54 13.63
CA LEU A 252 -2.65 9.76 12.40
C LEU A 252 -1.70 8.55 12.56
N LYS A 253 -0.56 8.74 13.23
CA LYS A 253 0.37 7.65 13.57
C LYS A 253 -0.30 6.59 14.43
N ASP A 254 -1.12 6.99 15.40
CA ASP A 254 -1.89 6.06 16.23
C ASP A 254 -2.92 5.28 15.43
N ILE A 255 -3.64 5.91 14.49
CA ILE A 255 -4.55 5.20 13.59
C ILE A 255 -3.78 4.18 12.75
N VAL A 256 -2.66 4.59 12.13
CA VAL A 256 -1.82 3.69 11.33
C VAL A 256 -1.31 2.54 12.19
N ASN A 257 -0.80 2.82 13.39
CA ASN A 257 -0.34 1.80 14.33
C ASN A 257 -1.47 0.89 14.79
N ASN A 258 -2.68 1.41 15.01
CA ASN A 258 -3.82 0.61 15.44
C ASN A 258 -4.33 -0.27 14.30
N LEU A 259 -4.39 0.24 13.07
CA LEU A 259 -4.66 -0.56 11.87
C LEU A 259 -3.58 -1.61 11.64
N SER A 260 -2.31 -1.27 11.84
CA SER A 260 -1.21 -2.23 11.78
C SER A 260 -1.31 -3.23 12.92
N LYS A 261 -1.78 -2.85 14.12
CA LYS A 261 -2.01 -3.77 15.25
C LYS A 261 -3.22 -4.67 15.01
N GLU A 262 -4.32 -4.18 14.47
CA GLU A 262 -5.49 -4.99 14.11
C GLU A 262 -5.18 -5.92 12.93
N ALA A 263 -4.44 -5.44 11.93
CA ALA A 263 -3.86 -6.28 10.89
C ALA A 263 -2.82 -7.27 11.47
N ALA A 264 -2.02 -6.87 12.46
CA ALA A 264 -1.07 -7.72 13.17
C ALA A 264 -1.72 -8.70 14.15
N ILE A 265 -2.93 -8.42 14.66
CA ILE A 265 -3.75 -9.37 15.42
C ILE A 265 -4.26 -10.47 14.48
N GLU A 266 -4.39 -10.19 13.17
CA GLU A 266 -4.54 -11.22 12.11
C GLU A 266 -3.21 -11.78 11.57
N LEU A 267 -2.05 -11.20 11.91
CA LEU A 267 -0.72 -11.50 11.35
C LEU A 267 0.38 -11.70 12.43
N ASP A 268 0.04 -12.22 13.62
CA ASP A 268 0.86 -12.20 14.85
C ASP A 268 2.17 -13.04 14.81
N ASP A 269 2.61 -13.49 13.63
CA ASP A 269 3.81 -14.31 13.45
C ASP A 269 4.99 -13.61 12.76
N ILE A 270 4.82 -12.41 12.18
CA ILE A 270 5.84 -11.81 11.29
C ILE A 270 6.71 -10.77 12.02
N GLU A 271 6.11 -9.81 12.72
CA GLU A 271 6.86 -8.66 13.28
C GLU A 271 7.63 -8.99 14.57
N LYS A 272 7.43 -10.17 15.16
CA LYS A 272 8.20 -10.67 16.32
C LYS A 272 9.36 -11.61 15.93
N ALA A 273 9.58 -11.84 14.64
CA ALA A 273 10.69 -12.64 14.17
C ALA A 273 12.01 -11.84 14.25
N GLU A 274 12.72 -11.90 15.39
CA GLU A 274 14.07 -11.32 15.55
C GLU A 274 15.06 -11.67 14.42
N TRP A 275 14.83 -12.76 13.70
CA TRP A 275 15.65 -13.13 12.54
C TRP A 275 15.39 -12.25 11.31
N PHE A 276 14.21 -11.66 11.16
CA PHE A 276 13.84 -10.81 10.01
C PHE A 276 14.52 -9.42 10.05
N SER A 277 14.90 -8.97 11.26
CA SER A 277 15.73 -7.78 11.47
C SER A 277 17.24 -8.06 11.40
N HIS A 278 17.65 -9.32 11.16
CA HIS A 278 19.05 -9.67 11.02
C HIS A 278 19.67 -9.02 9.76
N PRO A 279 20.94 -8.56 9.80
CA PRO A 279 21.58 -7.88 8.67
C PRO A 279 21.49 -8.62 7.32
N PHE A 280 21.45 -9.95 7.36
CA PHE A 280 21.29 -10.79 6.17
C PHE A 280 19.92 -10.67 5.49
N PHE A 281 18.87 -10.36 6.25
CA PHE A 281 17.48 -10.45 5.79
C PHE A 281 16.77 -9.08 5.72
N ILE A 282 17.47 -7.97 6.03
CA ILE A 282 16.92 -6.61 5.97
C ILE A 282 16.27 -6.31 4.61
N HIS A 283 16.85 -6.77 3.50
CA HIS A 283 16.30 -6.53 2.17
C HIS A 283 14.97 -7.29 1.92
N LEU A 284 14.68 -8.35 2.69
CA LEU A 284 13.41 -9.07 2.66
C LEU A 284 12.29 -8.30 3.35
N GLN A 285 12.58 -7.23 4.12
CA GLN A 285 11.56 -6.34 4.71
C GLN A 285 10.64 -5.68 3.68
N LYS A 286 11.04 -5.66 2.40
CA LYS A 286 10.19 -5.20 1.29
C LYS A 286 9.02 -6.15 1.00
N ILE A 287 9.07 -7.38 1.47
CA ILE A 287 8.03 -8.38 1.31
C ILE A 287 7.05 -8.21 2.49
N LYS A 288 5.81 -7.80 2.20
CA LYS A 288 4.77 -7.53 3.21
C LYS A 288 4.31 -8.76 4.01
N ASN A 289 4.85 -9.96 3.72
CA ASN A 289 4.50 -11.26 4.31
C ASN A 289 5.75 -12.04 4.75
N LEU A 290 5.59 -13.07 5.58
CA LEU A 290 6.61 -14.08 5.93
C LEU A 290 7.17 -14.70 4.63
N PRO A 291 8.48 -14.57 4.34
CA PRO A 291 9.04 -15.06 3.10
C PRO A 291 9.01 -16.60 3.06
N THR A 292 8.72 -17.14 1.89
CA THR A 292 8.86 -18.56 1.59
C THR A 292 10.32 -19.01 1.71
N GLU A 293 10.56 -20.32 1.92
CA GLU A 293 11.92 -20.89 1.94
C GLU A 293 12.75 -20.46 0.73
N THR A 294 12.14 -20.40 -0.45
CA THR A 294 12.84 -19.98 -1.66
C THR A 294 13.25 -18.51 -1.62
N GLN A 295 12.38 -17.62 -1.13
CA GLN A 295 12.71 -16.20 -0.96
C GLN A 295 13.81 -16.01 0.08
N LEU A 296 13.84 -16.84 1.13
CA LEU A 296 14.91 -16.83 2.12
C LEU A 296 16.24 -17.29 1.55
N ILE A 297 16.25 -18.38 0.77
CA ILE A 297 17.48 -18.86 0.14
C ILE A 297 18.02 -17.81 -0.85
N ASP A 298 17.13 -17.27 -1.69
CA ASP A 298 17.53 -16.30 -2.71
C ASP A 298 18.05 -15.01 -2.05
N GLY A 299 17.39 -14.52 -0.99
CA GLY A 299 17.84 -13.36 -0.24
C GLY A 299 19.14 -13.59 0.54
N PHE A 300 19.28 -14.75 1.19
CA PHE A 300 20.51 -15.15 1.89
C PHE A 300 21.71 -15.16 0.94
N LEU A 301 21.54 -15.74 -0.25
CA LEU A 301 22.56 -15.80 -1.28
C LEU A 301 22.92 -14.41 -1.84
N GLU A 302 21.92 -13.57 -2.14
CA GLU A 302 22.15 -12.23 -2.67
C GLU A 302 22.92 -11.35 -1.71
N LYS A 303 22.58 -11.41 -0.41
CA LYS A 303 23.28 -10.63 0.61
C LYS A 303 24.71 -11.12 0.82
N LEU A 304 24.95 -12.44 0.78
CA LEU A 304 26.31 -12.97 0.83
C LEU A 304 27.16 -12.48 -0.35
N ILE A 305 26.60 -12.47 -1.57
CA ILE A 305 27.30 -11.95 -2.75
C ILE A 305 27.59 -10.44 -2.57
N GLU A 306 26.64 -9.67 -2.06
CA GLU A 306 26.83 -8.24 -1.79
C GLU A 306 27.96 -8.00 -0.78
N GLU A 307 27.96 -8.69 0.36
CA GLU A 307 28.98 -8.52 1.40
C GLU A 307 30.38 -8.94 0.93
N VAL A 308 30.48 -10.02 0.14
CA VAL A 308 31.75 -10.42 -0.48
C VAL A 308 32.25 -9.34 -1.44
N ASN A 309 31.37 -8.73 -2.24
CA ASN A 309 31.73 -7.67 -3.19
C ASN A 309 32.14 -6.36 -2.50
N LEU A 310 31.47 -6.02 -1.39
CA LEU A 310 31.81 -4.84 -0.58
C LEU A 310 33.20 -4.98 0.06
N ASN A 311 33.64 -6.20 0.36
CA ASN A 311 34.96 -6.52 0.91
C ASN A 311 35.27 -5.72 2.20
N THR A 312 34.24 -5.45 3.01
CA THR A 312 34.32 -4.65 4.23
C THR A 312 34.63 -5.47 5.47
N ILE A 313 34.36 -6.79 5.43
CA ILE A 313 34.58 -7.71 6.55
C ILE A 313 35.44 -8.93 6.13
N PRO A 314 36.29 -9.46 7.03
CA PRO A 314 37.05 -10.68 6.74
C PRO A 314 36.14 -11.87 6.46
N LEU A 315 36.56 -12.77 5.56
CA LEU A 315 35.80 -13.96 5.17
C LEU A 315 35.35 -14.82 6.37
N LYS A 316 36.19 -14.94 7.40
CA LYS A 316 35.84 -15.65 8.63
C LYS A 316 34.63 -15.04 9.34
N ASN A 317 34.62 -13.72 9.49
CA ASN A 317 33.51 -13.01 10.14
C ASN A 317 32.23 -13.08 9.30
N LEU A 318 32.36 -13.10 7.98
CA LEU A 318 31.23 -13.30 7.07
C LEU A 318 30.60 -14.69 7.26
N ILE A 319 31.43 -15.73 7.38
CA ILE A 319 30.97 -17.10 7.66
C ILE A 319 30.27 -17.18 9.01
N ASP A 320 30.84 -16.59 10.07
CA ASP A 320 30.25 -16.57 11.40
C ASP A 320 28.86 -15.89 11.39
N LEU A 321 28.73 -14.75 10.70
CA LEU A 321 27.44 -14.07 10.56
C LEU A 321 26.43 -14.86 9.70
N ALA A 322 26.89 -15.58 8.69
CA ALA A 322 26.03 -16.44 7.87
C ALA A 322 25.48 -17.62 8.67
N ILE A 323 26.32 -18.23 9.53
CA ILE A 323 25.93 -19.30 10.46
C ILE A 323 24.92 -18.79 11.48
N ASP A 324 25.17 -17.63 12.11
CA ASP A 324 24.24 -17.00 13.05
C ASP A 324 22.88 -16.70 12.39
N GLY A 325 22.91 -16.10 11.19
CA GLY A 325 21.71 -15.83 10.39
C GLY A 325 20.91 -17.09 10.07
N LYS A 326 21.58 -18.18 9.65
CA LYS A 326 20.93 -19.48 9.41
C LYS A 326 20.24 -20.01 10.67
N ASN A 327 20.95 -20.02 11.80
CA ASN A 327 20.45 -20.59 13.05
C ASN A 327 19.26 -19.80 13.59
N LYS A 328 19.26 -18.46 13.49
CA LYS A 328 18.13 -17.61 13.88
C LYS A 328 16.86 -17.91 13.09
N VAL A 329 16.98 -18.15 11.78
CA VAL A 329 15.85 -18.56 10.93
C VAL A 329 15.34 -19.93 11.37
N LEU A 330 16.22 -20.93 11.48
CA LEU A 330 15.82 -22.32 11.76
C LEU A 330 15.27 -22.51 13.19
N ASN A 331 15.75 -21.74 14.18
CA ASN A 331 15.18 -21.75 15.53
C ASN A 331 13.72 -21.30 15.55
N LYS A 332 13.33 -20.40 14.64
CA LYS A 332 11.95 -19.90 14.54
C LYS A 332 11.11 -20.65 13.50
N LYS A 333 11.73 -21.22 12.47
CA LYS A 333 11.09 -22.00 11.40
C LYS A 333 11.81 -23.34 11.22
N PRO A 334 11.62 -24.29 12.17
CA PRO A 334 12.32 -25.57 12.14
C PRO A 334 11.92 -26.46 10.96
N ASN A 335 10.77 -26.19 10.35
CA ASN A 335 10.23 -26.88 9.18
C ASN A 335 10.82 -26.40 7.84
N PHE A 336 11.77 -25.45 7.84
CA PHE A 336 12.36 -24.92 6.60
C PHE A 336 13.56 -25.76 6.14
N GLU A 337 13.28 -27.02 5.78
CA GLU A 337 14.30 -28.01 5.43
C GLU A 337 15.09 -27.66 4.17
N ALA A 338 14.45 -27.10 3.14
CA ALA A 338 15.15 -26.73 1.90
C ALA A 338 16.04 -25.50 2.13
N PHE A 339 15.62 -24.53 2.96
CA PHE A 339 16.51 -23.46 3.41
C PHE A 339 17.68 -24.02 4.23
N SER A 340 17.42 -24.95 5.16
CA SER A 340 18.49 -25.57 5.97
C SER A 340 19.55 -26.24 5.11
N LYS A 341 19.13 -27.05 4.12
CA LYS A 341 20.02 -27.72 3.17
C LYS A 341 20.81 -26.71 2.35
N ALA A 342 20.11 -25.76 1.70
CA ALA A 342 20.75 -24.78 0.82
C ALA A 342 21.70 -23.83 1.57
N ALA A 343 21.31 -23.32 2.74
CA ALA A 343 22.16 -22.44 3.54
C ALA A 343 23.42 -23.18 4.03
N THR A 344 23.30 -24.47 4.39
CA THR A 344 24.45 -25.30 4.79
C THR A 344 25.40 -25.54 3.62
N GLU A 345 24.87 -25.80 2.43
CA GLU A 345 25.68 -25.94 1.20
C GLU A 345 26.40 -24.63 0.83
N ILE A 346 25.70 -23.50 0.89
CA ILE A 346 26.26 -22.17 0.64
C ILE A 346 27.39 -21.84 1.64
N ILE A 347 27.18 -22.12 2.92
CA ILE A 347 28.20 -21.91 3.96
C ILE A 347 29.41 -22.81 3.73
N SER A 348 29.22 -24.08 3.35
CA SER A 348 30.33 -24.99 3.04
C SER A 348 31.19 -24.49 1.86
N HIS A 349 30.55 -23.89 0.84
CA HIS A 349 31.28 -23.23 -0.25
C HIS A 349 32.14 -22.06 0.25
N LEU A 350 31.62 -21.25 1.18
CA LEU A 350 32.38 -20.15 1.79
C LEU A 350 33.55 -20.67 2.64
N GLU A 351 33.34 -21.70 3.46
CA GLU A 351 34.38 -22.32 4.29
C GLU A 351 35.51 -22.93 3.47
N SER A 352 35.20 -23.48 2.29
CA SER A 352 36.18 -24.03 1.35
C SER A 352 36.98 -22.95 0.59
N SER A 353 36.57 -21.68 0.67
CA SER A 353 37.16 -20.59 -0.07
C SER A 353 38.38 -20.00 0.65
N LYS A 354 39.52 -19.95 -0.05
CA LYS A 354 40.78 -19.42 0.49
C LYS A 354 40.87 -17.88 0.46
N THR A 355 40.11 -17.25 -0.43
CA THR A 355 40.11 -15.79 -0.64
C THR A 355 38.67 -15.32 -0.90
N LEU A 356 38.41 -14.03 -0.70
CA LEU A 356 37.09 -13.44 -1.01
C LEU A 356 36.74 -13.55 -2.49
N ALA A 357 37.72 -13.44 -3.39
CA ALA A 357 37.51 -13.67 -4.83
C ALA A 357 37.06 -15.11 -5.14
N HIS A 358 37.63 -16.11 -4.46
CA HIS A 358 37.19 -17.50 -4.62
C HIS A 358 35.80 -17.75 -4.03
N ALA A 359 35.47 -17.07 -2.92
CA ALA A 359 34.14 -17.09 -2.32
C ALA A 359 33.10 -16.48 -3.28
N GLU A 360 33.42 -15.33 -3.90
CA GLU A 360 32.57 -14.67 -4.87
C GLU A 360 32.24 -15.57 -6.07
N ASP A 361 33.27 -16.20 -6.66
CA ASP A 361 33.11 -17.10 -7.80
C ASP A 361 32.28 -18.34 -7.43
N SER A 362 32.52 -18.91 -6.25
CA SER A 362 31.75 -20.06 -5.74
C SER A 362 30.27 -19.72 -5.54
N LEU A 363 29.95 -18.57 -4.94
CA LEU A 363 28.57 -18.12 -4.74
C LEU A 363 27.88 -17.78 -6.07
N LYS A 364 28.57 -17.13 -7.02
CA LYS A 364 28.04 -16.85 -8.36
C LYS A 364 27.77 -18.13 -9.14
N ASN A 365 28.67 -19.11 -9.06
CA ASN A 365 28.47 -20.43 -9.66
C ASN A 365 27.28 -21.17 -9.04
N TYR A 366 27.11 -21.08 -7.72
CA TYR A 366 25.93 -21.61 -7.03
C TYR A 366 24.63 -20.96 -7.52
N LYS A 367 24.60 -19.62 -7.59
CA LYS A 367 23.47 -18.85 -8.13
C LYS A 367 23.14 -19.28 -9.55
N HIS A 368 24.15 -19.39 -10.42
CA HIS A 368 23.98 -19.78 -11.80
C HIS A 368 23.44 -21.22 -11.95
N LYS A 369 23.97 -22.18 -11.18
CA LYS A 369 23.44 -23.56 -11.16
C LYS A 369 21.96 -23.58 -10.75
N ARG A 370 21.58 -22.81 -9.72
CA ARG A 370 20.19 -22.69 -9.24
C ARG A 370 19.25 -22.06 -10.27
N GLU A 371 19.73 -21.06 -11.02
CA GLU A 371 19.02 -20.45 -12.14
C GLU A 371 18.88 -21.42 -13.32
N GLN A 372 19.92 -22.19 -13.65
CA GLN A 372 19.86 -23.21 -14.69
C GLN A 372 18.87 -24.33 -14.38
N ILE A 373 18.79 -24.80 -13.12
CA ILE A 373 17.76 -25.77 -12.69
C ILE A 373 16.36 -25.20 -12.97
N SER A 374 16.14 -23.92 -12.66
CA SER A 374 14.86 -23.24 -12.92
C SER A 374 14.52 -23.12 -14.41
N ILE A 375 15.51 -22.85 -15.26
CA ILE A 375 15.35 -22.79 -16.73
C ILE A 375 15.09 -24.18 -17.33
N ASN A 376 15.78 -25.21 -16.83
CA ASN A 376 15.66 -26.58 -17.32
C ASN A 376 14.28 -27.19 -17.02
N ILE A 377 13.69 -26.90 -15.85
CA ILE A 377 12.32 -27.31 -15.51
C ILE A 377 11.31 -26.69 -16.49
N GLY A 378 11.41 -25.37 -16.73
CA GLY A 378 10.53 -24.68 -17.67
C GLY A 378 10.61 -25.26 -19.09
N ARG A 379 11.82 -25.47 -19.61
CA ARG A 379 12.03 -26.06 -20.94
C ARG A 379 11.51 -27.50 -21.04
N ARG A 380 11.72 -28.32 -20.02
CA ARG A 380 11.35 -29.75 -20.04
C ARG A 380 9.84 -29.99 -20.00
N TYR A 381 9.09 -29.15 -19.27
CA TYR A 381 7.66 -29.38 -19.00
C TYR A 381 6.71 -28.37 -19.64
N SER A 382 7.20 -27.33 -20.31
CA SER A 382 6.34 -26.39 -21.06
C SER A 382 5.52 -27.06 -22.17
N SER A 383 5.98 -28.20 -22.70
CA SER A 383 5.28 -29.00 -23.71
C SER A 383 3.96 -29.62 -23.23
N VAL A 384 3.73 -29.66 -21.91
CA VAL A 384 2.44 -30.07 -21.32
C VAL A 384 1.33 -29.08 -21.70
N ILE A 385 1.70 -27.82 -21.96
CA ILE A 385 0.78 -26.76 -22.39
C ILE A 385 0.78 -26.68 -23.91
N LYS A 386 -0.41 -26.81 -24.48
CA LYS A 386 -0.72 -26.82 -25.90
C LYS A 386 -1.62 -25.62 -26.23
N GLU A 387 -1.70 -25.28 -27.52
CA GLU A 387 -2.57 -24.22 -27.99
C GLU A 387 -4.03 -24.47 -27.60
N ASN A 388 -4.76 -23.40 -27.26
CA ASN A 388 -6.17 -23.42 -26.85
C ASN A 388 -6.47 -24.11 -25.51
N ASP A 389 -5.45 -24.46 -24.73
CA ASP A 389 -5.67 -24.98 -23.39
C ASP A 389 -6.36 -23.95 -22.47
N ARG A 390 -7.37 -24.42 -21.74
CA ARG A 390 -8.00 -23.71 -20.63
C ARG A 390 -7.49 -24.28 -19.31
N ILE A 391 -6.55 -23.57 -18.70
CA ILE A 391 -5.75 -24.08 -17.58
C ILE A 391 -6.27 -23.47 -16.29
N LEU A 392 -6.62 -24.31 -15.32
CA LEU A 392 -6.88 -23.87 -13.95
C LEU A 392 -5.58 -23.90 -13.13
N LEU A 393 -5.29 -22.79 -12.46
CA LEU A 393 -4.24 -22.65 -11.46
C LEU A 393 -4.88 -22.42 -10.09
N PHE A 394 -4.32 -23.04 -9.07
CA PHE A 394 -4.76 -22.87 -7.68
C PHE A 394 -3.58 -22.99 -6.74
N SER A 395 -3.46 -22.04 -5.81
CA SER A 395 -2.28 -21.80 -4.97
C SER A 395 -1.05 -21.40 -5.78
N GLN A 396 -0.40 -20.30 -5.38
CA GLN A 396 0.85 -19.86 -5.97
C GLN A 396 1.92 -20.96 -5.91
N SER A 397 2.64 -21.12 -7.02
CA SER A 397 3.78 -22.03 -7.14
C SER A 397 4.82 -21.51 -8.13
N LYS A 398 6.05 -21.28 -7.64
CA LYS A 398 7.19 -20.82 -8.45
C LYS A 398 7.49 -21.78 -9.61
N ARG A 399 7.32 -23.09 -9.42
CA ARG A 399 7.59 -24.11 -10.46
C ARG A 399 6.54 -24.06 -11.55
N VAL A 400 5.27 -23.88 -11.19
CA VAL A 400 4.18 -23.71 -12.15
C VAL A 400 4.36 -22.40 -12.94
N THR A 401 4.72 -21.30 -12.28
CA THR A 401 4.99 -20.03 -12.99
C THR A 401 6.20 -20.11 -13.91
N GLN A 402 7.23 -20.90 -13.57
CA GLN A 402 8.38 -21.18 -14.44
C GLN A 402 7.98 -21.97 -15.69
N ILE A 403 7.16 -23.02 -15.55
CA ILE A 403 6.62 -23.79 -16.67
C ILE A 403 5.81 -22.87 -17.58
N LEU A 404 4.88 -22.10 -17.01
CA LEU A 404 4.03 -21.15 -17.75
C LEU A 404 4.85 -20.10 -18.51
N SER A 405 5.92 -19.59 -17.89
CA SER A 405 6.81 -18.59 -18.49
C SER A 405 7.67 -19.13 -19.63
N ALA A 406 7.97 -20.44 -19.61
CA ALA A 406 8.77 -21.10 -20.64
C ALA A 406 7.96 -21.49 -21.90
N VAL A 407 6.63 -21.43 -21.85
CA VAL A 407 5.77 -21.69 -23.02
C VAL A 407 6.00 -20.62 -24.10
N PRO A 408 6.14 -21.00 -25.38
CA PRO A 408 6.26 -20.05 -26.48
C PRO A 408 5.11 -19.03 -26.53
N VAL A 409 5.43 -17.75 -26.76
CA VAL A 409 4.45 -16.64 -26.79
C VAL A 409 3.28 -16.88 -27.76
N ALA A 410 3.52 -17.56 -28.89
CA ALA A 410 2.48 -17.90 -29.85
C ALA A 410 1.40 -18.83 -29.26
N ILE A 411 1.82 -19.76 -28.38
CA ILE A 411 0.93 -20.66 -27.64
C ILE A 411 0.25 -19.90 -26.52
N GLN A 412 0.99 -19.10 -25.74
CA GLN A 412 0.42 -18.33 -24.62
C GLN A 412 -0.80 -17.50 -25.03
N LYS A 413 -0.72 -16.80 -26.17
CA LYS A 413 -1.81 -15.95 -26.71
C LYS A 413 -3.11 -16.71 -27.01
N LYS A 414 -3.02 -18.02 -27.21
CA LYS A 414 -4.16 -18.89 -27.51
C LYS A 414 -4.69 -19.61 -26.27
N CYS A 415 -4.00 -19.55 -25.15
CA CYS A 415 -4.39 -20.24 -23.92
C CYS A 415 -5.10 -19.30 -22.95
N SER A 416 -6.02 -19.87 -22.17
CA SER A 416 -6.72 -19.16 -21.09
C SER A 416 -6.27 -19.68 -19.73
N LEU A 417 -5.88 -18.78 -18.82
CA LEU A 417 -5.58 -19.09 -17.42
C LEU A 417 -6.76 -18.70 -16.54
N TYR A 418 -7.33 -19.68 -15.87
CA TYR A 418 -8.31 -19.53 -14.80
C TYR A 418 -7.54 -19.63 -13.49
N ILE A 419 -7.62 -18.63 -12.61
CA ILE A 419 -6.85 -18.63 -11.36
C ILE A 419 -7.81 -18.48 -10.19
N GLY A 420 -7.83 -19.48 -9.31
CA GLY A 420 -8.61 -19.43 -8.08
C GLY A 420 -8.07 -18.39 -7.11
N GLU A 421 -8.95 -17.79 -6.30
CA GLU A 421 -8.58 -16.85 -5.23
C GLU A 421 -7.59 -17.47 -4.24
N CYS A 422 -7.73 -18.77 -3.97
CA CYS A 422 -7.02 -19.48 -2.91
C CYS A 422 -7.18 -18.76 -1.58
N ARG A 423 -8.43 -18.70 -1.08
CA ARG A 423 -8.81 -17.92 0.11
C ARG A 423 -7.89 -18.16 1.33
N PRO A 424 -7.45 -19.40 1.64
CA PRO A 424 -6.52 -19.63 2.75
C PRO A 424 -5.16 -18.92 2.61
N LYS A 425 -4.73 -18.60 1.38
CA LYS A 425 -3.51 -17.83 1.07
C LYS A 425 -3.76 -16.37 0.71
N SER A 426 -5.02 -15.92 0.80
CA SER A 426 -5.43 -14.53 0.60
C SER A 426 -6.19 -14.01 1.85
N PRO A 427 -5.57 -13.98 3.05
CA PRO A 427 -6.24 -13.60 4.30
C PRO A 427 -6.63 -12.11 4.36
N GLY A 428 -7.56 -11.77 5.27
CA GLY A 428 -8.02 -10.39 5.50
C GLY A 428 -8.83 -9.77 4.34
N HIS A 429 -8.72 -8.46 4.15
CA HIS A 429 -9.43 -7.71 3.09
C HIS A 429 -8.77 -7.78 1.68
N SER A 430 -7.68 -8.54 1.54
CA SER A 430 -6.91 -8.63 0.28
C SER A 430 -7.42 -9.76 -0.62
N PHE A 431 -8.60 -9.55 -1.23
CA PHE A 431 -9.18 -10.50 -2.18
C PHE A 431 -8.19 -10.79 -3.32
N PHE A 432 -8.06 -12.06 -3.71
CA PHE A 432 -7.22 -12.53 -4.82
C PHE A 432 -5.71 -12.28 -4.69
N GLN A 433 -5.18 -12.04 -3.48
CA GLN A 433 -3.74 -11.79 -3.30
C GLN A 433 -2.87 -12.89 -3.92
N ASP A 434 -3.13 -14.17 -3.61
CA ASP A 434 -2.38 -15.32 -4.13
C ASP A 434 -2.45 -15.40 -5.67
N ALA A 435 -3.63 -15.14 -6.25
CA ALA A 435 -3.83 -15.10 -7.69
C ALA A 435 -3.06 -13.96 -8.38
N ILE A 436 -3.08 -12.76 -7.77
CA ILE A 436 -2.35 -11.58 -8.26
C ILE A 436 -0.85 -11.82 -8.21
N GLU A 437 -0.34 -12.38 -7.12
CA GLU A 437 1.08 -12.73 -6.97
C GLU A 437 1.52 -13.77 -7.98
N THR A 438 0.71 -14.81 -8.21
CA THR A 438 0.94 -15.82 -9.25
C THR A 438 1.17 -15.17 -10.62
N ILE A 439 0.34 -14.20 -11.01
CA ILE A 439 0.50 -13.48 -12.28
C ILE A 439 1.70 -12.56 -12.31
N LYS A 440 2.02 -11.87 -11.21
CA LYS A 440 3.22 -11.03 -11.10
C LYS A 440 4.48 -11.84 -11.40
N HIS A 441 4.55 -13.09 -10.94
CA HIS A 441 5.70 -13.97 -11.20
C HIS A 441 5.78 -14.49 -12.65
N ILE A 442 4.71 -14.38 -13.45
CA ILE A 442 4.71 -14.68 -14.89
C ILE A 442 5.00 -13.40 -15.72
N LYS A 443 4.90 -12.20 -15.11
CA LYS A 443 4.61 -10.94 -15.80
C LYS A 443 5.70 -10.20 -16.59
N PRO A 444 6.99 -10.59 -16.70
CA PRO A 444 7.85 -9.93 -17.67
C PRO A 444 7.39 -10.17 -19.12
N ASN A 445 6.84 -11.37 -19.42
CA ASN A 445 6.49 -11.81 -20.79
C ASN A 445 5.13 -12.52 -20.91
N ASN A 446 4.26 -12.46 -19.90
CA ASN A 446 2.94 -13.11 -19.91
C ASN A 446 2.05 -12.61 -21.07
N LYS A 447 1.59 -13.51 -21.95
CA LYS A 447 0.60 -13.22 -23.00
C LYS A 447 -0.66 -14.09 -22.93
N TYR A 448 -0.91 -14.75 -21.81
CA TYR A 448 -2.11 -15.55 -21.59
C TYR A 448 -3.36 -14.70 -21.35
N GLN A 449 -4.52 -15.15 -21.82
CA GLN A 449 -5.80 -14.58 -21.38
C GLN A 449 -6.08 -15.04 -19.95
N THR A 450 -6.01 -14.14 -18.98
CA THR A 450 -6.14 -14.50 -17.55
C THR A 450 -7.47 -14.03 -16.97
N THR A 451 -8.13 -14.89 -16.19
CA THR A 451 -9.35 -14.57 -15.42
C THR A 451 -9.24 -15.10 -14.00
N PHE A 452 -9.66 -14.29 -13.03
CA PHE A 452 -9.67 -14.68 -11.61
C PHE A 452 -11.07 -15.11 -11.17
N TYR A 453 -11.16 -16.14 -10.35
CA TYR A 453 -12.44 -16.67 -9.85
C TYR A 453 -12.39 -16.93 -8.33
N PRO A 454 -13.43 -16.54 -7.58
CA PRO A 454 -13.59 -17.00 -6.21
C PRO A 454 -13.63 -18.54 -6.16
N ASP A 455 -13.08 -19.12 -5.10
CA ASP A 455 -12.90 -20.58 -4.99
C ASP A 455 -14.22 -21.36 -5.14
N ILE A 456 -15.34 -20.77 -4.68
CA ILE A 456 -16.68 -21.38 -4.76
C ILE A 456 -17.16 -21.58 -6.21
N ILE A 457 -16.69 -20.75 -7.16
CA ILE A 457 -17.11 -20.79 -8.57
C ILE A 457 -16.34 -21.87 -9.34
N LEU A 458 -15.22 -22.36 -8.81
CA LEU A 458 -14.40 -23.35 -9.52
C LEU A 458 -15.21 -24.59 -9.91
N GLY A 459 -16.08 -25.09 -9.02
CA GLY A 459 -16.94 -26.24 -9.31
C GLY A 459 -17.82 -26.05 -10.56
N HIS A 460 -18.36 -24.84 -10.76
CA HIS A 460 -19.14 -24.51 -11.96
C HIS A 460 -18.28 -24.53 -13.23
N LEU A 461 -17.02 -24.07 -13.16
CA LEU A 461 -16.11 -24.12 -14.30
C LEU A 461 -15.80 -25.55 -14.74
N PHE A 462 -15.66 -26.47 -13.78
CA PHE A 462 -15.51 -27.90 -14.06
C PHE A 462 -16.77 -28.47 -14.74
N GLU A 463 -17.95 -28.22 -14.17
CA GLU A 463 -19.24 -28.72 -14.69
C GLU A 463 -19.53 -28.18 -16.11
N ALA A 464 -19.32 -26.89 -16.32
CA ALA A 464 -19.48 -26.21 -17.61
C ALA A 464 -18.39 -26.56 -18.64
N ARG A 465 -17.47 -27.48 -18.29
CA ARG A 465 -16.33 -27.91 -19.13
C ARG A 465 -15.53 -26.73 -19.65
N LYS A 466 -15.28 -25.75 -18.78
CA LYS A 466 -14.48 -24.55 -19.07
C LYS A 466 -12.99 -24.75 -18.77
N ILE A 467 -12.62 -25.86 -18.15
CA ILE A 467 -11.24 -26.23 -17.81
C ILE A 467 -10.88 -27.47 -18.62
N ASP A 468 -9.68 -27.49 -19.20
CA ASP A 468 -9.10 -28.64 -19.91
C ASP A 468 -8.01 -29.33 -19.09
N LYS A 469 -7.36 -28.60 -18.18
CA LYS A 469 -6.32 -29.12 -17.30
C LYS A 469 -6.14 -28.28 -16.06
N VAL A 470 -5.64 -28.91 -15.01
CA VAL A 470 -5.24 -28.24 -13.78
C VAL A 470 -3.76 -28.42 -13.58
N ILE A 471 -3.06 -27.34 -13.25
CA ILE A 471 -1.64 -27.36 -12.93
C ILE A 471 -1.44 -26.71 -11.55
N MET A 472 -0.89 -27.45 -10.60
CA MET A 472 -0.60 -26.94 -9.26
C MET A 472 0.77 -27.41 -8.76
N GLY A 473 1.35 -26.64 -7.84
CA GLY A 473 2.53 -27.08 -7.11
C GLY A 473 2.17 -28.06 -5.99
N ALA A 474 3.18 -28.71 -5.41
CA ALA A 474 3.06 -29.41 -4.14
C ALA A 474 4.19 -29.03 -3.18
N HIS A 475 3.91 -29.08 -1.88
CA HIS A 475 4.90 -28.93 -0.82
C HIS A 475 5.71 -30.22 -0.65
N THR A 476 5.06 -31.37 -0.71
CA THR A 476 5.66 -32.71 -0.60
C THR A 476 4.92 -33.68 -1.51
N ILE A 477 5.63 -34.61 -2.14
CA ILE A 477 5.05 -35.71 -2.92
C ILE A 477 5.50 -37.03 -2.32
N TYR A 478 4.56 -37.93 -2.10
CA TYR A 478 4.82 -39.31 -1.68
C TYR A 478 4.69 -40.23 -2.88
N VAL A 479 5.76 -40.97 -3.18
CA VAL A 479 5.81 -41.93 -4.28
C VAL A 479 5.88 -43.37 -3.76
N ASP A 480 5.51 -44.35 -4.58
CA ASP A 480 5.84 -45.75 -4.30
C ASP A 480 7.24 -46.13 -4.75
N GLU A 481 7.67 -47.35 -4.42
CA GLU A 481 8.97 -47.91 -4.80
C GLU A 481 9.21 -47.93 -6.33
N SER A 482 8.15 -47.80 -7.13
CA SER A 482 8.22 -47.70 -8.59
C SER A 482 8.24 -46.26 -9.11
N GLY A 483 8.25 -45.26 -8.23
CA GLY A 483 8.27 -43.84 -8.57
C GLY A 483 6.89 -43.24 -8.91
N ASN A 484 5.79 -43.96 -8.65
CA ASN A 484 4.46 -43.42 -8.94
C ASN A 484 3.93 -42.61 -7.75
N MET A 485 3.45 -41.40 -8.02
CA MET A 485 2.81 -40.55 -7.01
C MET A 485 1.57 -41.22 -6.40
N LYS A 486 1.58 -41.41 -5.07
CA LYS A 486 0.43 -41.89 -4.27
C LYS A 486 -0.37 -40.73 -3.68
N SER A 487 0.32 -39.75 -3.12
CA SER A 487 -0.31 -38.58 -2.50
C SER A 487 0.63 -37.38 -2.51
N PHE A 488 0.08 -36.20 -2.22
CA PHE A 488 0.85 -34.98 -2.13
C PHE A 488 0.26 -34.04 -1.08
N VAL A 489 1.12 -33.23 -0.47
CA VAL A 489 0.73 -32.18 0.48
C VAL A 489 0.66 -30.86 -0.28
N ASN A 490 -0.49 -30.18 -0.19
CA ASN A 490 -0.68 -28.86 -0.76
C ASN A 490 -1.62 -28.02 0.11
N THR A 491 -1.81 -26.77 -0.29
CA THR A 491 -2.66 -25.78 0.38
C THR A 491 -4.11 -26.24 0.48
N SER A 492 -4.77 -25.87 1.57
CA SER A 492 -6.21 -26.06 1.78
C SER A 492 -7.02 -25.62 0.55
N GLY A 493 -7.99 -26.44 0.15
CA GLY A 493 -8.77 -26.28 -1.09
C GLY A 493 -8.28 -27.15 -2.25
N SER A 494 -6.99 -27.54 -2.27
CA SER A 494 -6.45 -28.39 -3.34
C SER A 494 -7.12 -29.76 -3.40
N LEU A 495 -7.56 -30.31 -2.26
CA LEU A 495 -8.31 -31.57 -2.20
C LEU A 495 -9.63 -31.50 -2.98
N VAL A 496 -10.35 -30.38 -2.88
CA VAL A 496 -11.63 -30.19 -3.58
C VAL A 496 -11.39 -30.17 -5.09
N ILE A 497 -10.35 -29.47 -5.52
CA ILE A 497 -9.94 -29.41 -6.93
C ILE A 497 -9.53 -30.79 -7.45
N SER A 498 -8.73 -31.53 -6.70
CA SER A 498 -8.36 -32.91 -7.06
C SER A 498 -9.57 -33.82 -7.21
N LYS A 499 -10.57 -33.69 -6.33
CA LYS A 499 -11.84 -34.43 -6.44
C LYS A 499 -12.63 -34.01 -7.69
N PHE A 500 -12.67 -32.73 -8.04
CA PHE A 500 -13.29 -32.27 -9.28
C PHE A 500 -12.55 -32.79 -10.52
N CYS A 501 -11.21 -32.79 -10.53
CA CYS A 501 -10.43 -33.40 -11.61
C CYS A 501 -10.81 -34.87 -11.82
N ALA A 502 -10.91 -35.65 -10.73
CA ALA A 502 -11.31 -37.04 -10.80
C ALA A 502 -12.76 -37.21 -11.30
N LEU A 503 -13.70 -36.43 -10.75
CA LEU A 503 -15.12 -36.49 -11.08
C LEU A 503 -15.38 -36.16 -12.56
N TYR A 504 -14.76 -35.10 -13.07
CA TYR A 504 -14.97 -34.61 -14.43
C TYR A 504 -13.94 -35.13 -15.44
N LYS A 505 -13.05 -36.04 -15.01
CA LYS A 505 -11.99 -36.65 -15.84
C LYS A 505 -11.06 -35.62 -16.48
N ILE A 506 -10.72 -34.57 -15.73
CA ILE A 506 -9.79 -33.51 -16.14
C ILE A 506 -8.38 -33.87 -15.63
N PRO A 507 -7.34 -33.80 -16.45
CA PRO A 507 -5.97 -34.09 -16.03
C PRO A 507 -5.48 -33.07 -14.99
N LEU A 508 -4.92 -33.60 -13.90
CA LEU A 508 -4.25 -32.84 -12.84
C LEU A 508 -2.74 -33.07 -12.93
N TYR A 509 -1.99 -31.99 -13.18
CA TYR A 509 -0.54 -31.98 -13.17
C TYR A 509 -0.04 -31.39 -11.86
N VAL A 510 0.61 -32.23 -11.05
CA VAL A 510 1.25 -31.83 -9.80
C VAL A 510 2.74 -31.67 -10.04
N VAL A 511 3.28 -30.50 -9.72
CA VAL A 511 4.68 -30.16 -9.98
C VAL A 511 5.42 -29.97 -8.65
N ALA A 512 6.44 -30.78 -8.41
CA ALA A 512 7.38 -30.61 -7.31
C ALA A 512 8.83 -30.90 -7.74
N GLU A 513 9.76 -30.65 -6.84
CA GLU A 513 11.19 -30.94 -7.02
C GLU A 513 11.54 -32.29 -6.39
N SER A 514 12.63 -32.90 -6.84
CA SER A 514 13.07 -34.22 -6.35
C SER A 514 13.47 -34.22 -4.87
N ASP A 515 13.84 -33.06 -4.31
CA ASP A 515 14.12 -32.90 -2.88
C ASP A 515 12.86 -32.83 -2.00
N LYS A 516 11.68 -32.80 -2.63
CA LYS A 516 10.35 -32.84 -1.98
C LYS A 516 9.66 -34.20 -2.12
N GLU A 517 10.38 -35.18 -2.64
CA GLU A 517 10.00 -36.59 -2.65
C GLU A 517 10.29 -37.18 -1.27
N ALA A 518 9.26 -37.75 -0.64
CA ALA A 518 9.32 -38.31 0.71
C ALA A 518 8.94 -39.79 0.73
#